data_AF-A0A843GXP0-F1
#
_entry.id   AF-A0A843GXP0-F1
#
_cell.length_a   1.000
_cell.length_b   1.000
_cell.length_c   1.000
_cell.angle_alpha   90.00
_cell.angle_beta   90.00
_cell.angle_gamma   90.00
#
_symmetry.space_group_name_H-M   'P 1'
#
loop_
_entity.id
_entity.type
_entity.pdbx_description
1 polymer ?
#
loop_
_entity_poly.entity_id
_entity_poly.type
_entity_poly.pdbx_seq_one_letter_code
_entity_poly.pdbx_strand_id
1 'polypeptide(L)'
;MKLIEKVIIHDTLNKKLFSDDNKLYPEVKDRILDIVTEFLEYTELDLNIADIQLVGSNVSYNYAEDSDLDVHIITNFDLIDAPKEILQSLYNAKKS
;
A
#
# COMPACT_ATOMS: atom_id res chain seq x y z
N MET A 1 4.95 -22.30 -19.72
CA MET A 1 6.19 -21.84 -19.07
C MET A 1 5.83 -21.46 -17.66
N LYS A 2 6.32 -22.18 -16.64
CA LYS A 2 6.08 -21.82 -15.25
C LYS A 2 7.08 -20.71 -14.93
N LEU A 3 6.61 -19.49 -14.73
CA LEU A 3 7.42 -18.42 -14.16
C LEU A 3 7.79 -18.90 -12.76
N ILE A 4 9.03 -19.34 -12.61
CA ILE A 4 9.61 -19.51 -11.29
C ILE A 4 10.17 -18.13 -10.98
N GLU A 5 9.39 -17.30 -10.31
CA GLU A 5 9.95 -16.09 -9.70
C GLU A 5 11.13 -16.55 -8.85
N LYS A 6 12.32 -16.09 -9.22
CA LYS A 6 13.51 -16.34 -8.43
C LYS A 6 13.37 -15.49 -7.18
N VAL A 7 12.83 -16.09 -6.12
CA VAL A 7 12.73 -15.43 -4.82
C VAL A 7 14.15 -15.22 -4.31
N ILE A 8 14.61 -13.97 -4.33
CA ILE A 8 15.87 -13.54 -3.73
C ILE A 8 15.55 -13.13 -2.31
N ILE A 9 16.21 -13.73 -1.32
CA ILE A 9 16.04 -13.38 0.09
C ILE A 9 17.22 -12.50 0.52
N HIS A 10 16.91 -11.44 1.26
CA HIS A 10 17.88 -10.47 1.77
C HIS A 10 17.87 -10.48 3.31
N ASP A 11 18.99 -10.10 3.92
CA ASP A 11 19.08 -9.97 5.39
C ASP A 11 18.60 -8.59 5.89
N THR A 12 18.34 -7.66 4.97
CA THR A 12 17.93 -6.29 5.26
C THR A 12 16.67 -5.92 4.49
N LEU A 13 15.95 -4.92 4.97
CA LEU A 13 14.92 -4.24 4.16
C LEU A 13 15.54 -3.55 2.94
N ASN A 14 14.71 -3.22 1.95
CA ASN A 14 15.18 -2.55 0.74
C ASN A 14 15.78 -1.18 1.09
N LYS A 15 17.09 -1.05 0.92
CA LYS A 15 17.85 0.17 1.23
C LYS A 15 17.52 1.38 0.36
N LYS A 16 16.76 1.18 -0.73
CA LYS A 16 16.16 2.28 -1.48
C LYS A 16 15.03 2.98 -0.71
N LEU A 17 14.37 2.26 0.20
CA LEU A 17 13.18 2.73 0.93
C LEU A 17 13.44 2.90 2.43
N PHE A 18 14.33 2.09 2.99
CA PHE A 18 14.62 2.04 4.42
C PHE A 18 16.07 2.38 4.73
N SER A 19 16.27 3.08 5.84
CA SER A 19 17.57 3.38 6.43
C SER A 19 18.24 2.14 7.06
N ASP A 20 19.46 2.33 7.56
CA ASP A 20 20.20 1.29 8.27
C ASP A 20 19.61 0.91 9.63
N ASP A 21 18.83 1.79 10.25
CA ASP A 21 18.04 1.50 11.45
C ASP A 21 16.63 0.98 11.14
N ASN A 22 16.39 0.50 9.92
CA ASN A 22 15.12 -0.06 9.43
C ASN A 22 13.93 0.91 9.53
N LYS A 23 14.18 2.22 9.36
CA LYS A 23 13.12 3.23 9.30
C LYS A 23 12.86 3.60 7.85
N LEU A 24 11.58 3.79 7.51
CA LEU A 24 11.19 4.31 6.21
C LEU A 24 11.74 5.74 6.08
N TYR A 25 12.38 6.04 4.94
CA TYR A 25 12.84 7.39 4.69
C TYR A 25 11.66 8.38 4.65
N PRO A 26 11.78 9.58 5.25
CA PRO A 26 10.71 10.57 5.26
C PRO A 26 10.19 10.92 3.86
N GLU A 27 11.09 11.08 2.88
CA GLU A 27 10.72 11.39 1.50
C GLU A 27 9.90 10.28 0.83
N VAL A 28 10.15 9.02 1.19
CA VAL A 28 9.36 7.87 0.69
C VAL A 28 7.98 7.89 1.33
N LYS A 29 7.90 8.16 2.64
CA LYS A 29 6.63 8.33 3.34
C LYS A 29 5.79 9.44 2.72
N ASP A 30 6.39 10.61 2.50
CA ASP A 30 5.70 11.76 1.93
C ASP A 30 5.17 11.44 0.54
N ARG A 31 5.97 10.75 -0.28
CA ARG A 31 5.53 10.31 -1.61
C ARG A 31 4.39 9.29 -1.57
N ILE A 32 4.38 8.39 -0.59
CA ILE A 32 3.26 7.46 -0.38
C ILE A 32 1.98 8.24 -0.04
N LEU A 33 2.09 9.25 0.83
CA LEU A 33 0.94 10.09 1.20
C LEU A 33 0.40 10.90 0.01
N ASP A 34 1.29 11.40 -0.86
CA ASP A 34 0.88 12.04 -2.12
C ASP A 34 0.08 11.08 -3.01
N ILE A 35 0.59 9.86 -3.21
CA ILE A 35 -0.07 8.82 -4.02
C ILE A 35 -1.43 8.45 -3.44
N VAL A 36 -1.52 8.29 -2.11
CA VAL A 36 -2.79 8.01 -1.43
C VAL A 36 -3.77 9.16 -1.63
N THR A 37 -3.31 10.41 -1.50
CA THR A 37 -4.15 11.60 -1.71
C THR A 37 -4.68 11.66 -3.14
N GLU A 38 -3.81 11.48 -4.14
CA GLU A 38 -4.19 11.47 -5.56
C GLU A 38 -5.16 10.32 -5.88
N PHE A 39 -4.97 9.14 -5.28
CA PHE A 39 -5.90 8.01 -5.42
C PHE A 39 -7.30 8.31 -4.85
N LEU A 40 -7.39 8.96 -3.69
CA LEU A 40 -8.67 9.36 -3.10
C LEU A 40 -9.39 10.40 -3.96
N GLU A 41 -8.64 11.40 -4.45
CA GLU A 41 -9.18 12.42 -5.35
C GLU A 41 -9.71 11.81 -6.65
N TYR A 42 -8.93 10.92 -7.28
CA TYR A 42 -9.32 10.23 -8.50
C TYR A 42 -10.56 9.34 -8.32
N THR A 43 -10.67 8.65 -7.18
CA THR A 43 -11.80 7.75 -6.92
C THR A 43 -13.08 8.49 -6.51
N GLU A 44 -12.96 9.76 -6.10
CA GLU A 44 -14.02 10.58 -5.53
C GLU A 44 -14.70 9.90 -4.32
N LEU A 45 -13.94 9.09 -3.59
CA LEU A 45 -14.44 8.37 -2.42
C LEU A 45 -14.11 9.16 -1.15
N ASP A 46 -15.14 9.43 -0.35
CA ASP A 46 -14.95 9.90 1.02
C ASP A 46 -14.62 8.69 1.91
N LEU A 47 -13.31 8.39 2.00
CA LEU A 47 -12.80 7.27 2.79
C LEU A 47 -12.41 7.76 4.18
N ASN A 48 -12.99 7.15 5.21
CA ASN A 48 -12.47 7.29 6.56
C ASN A 48 -11.25 6.38 6.74
N ILE A 49 -10.06 6.92 6.48
CA ILE A 49 -8.80 6.17 6.59
C ILE A 49 -8.43 5.96 8.05
N ALA A 50 -8.39 4.69 8.46
CA ALA A 50 -7.93 4.28 9.78
C ALA A 50 -6.42 4.11 9.83
N ASP A 51 -5.81 3.61 8.74
CA ASP A 51 -4.38 3.35 8.66
C ASP A 51 -3.90 3.20 7.20
N ILE A 52 -2.58 3.36 6.99
CA ILE A 52 -1.89 3.14 5.70
C ILE A 52 -0.68 2.25 5.97
N GLN A 53 -0.65 1.09 5.33
CA GLN A 53 0.39 0.09 5.55
C GLN A 53 1.17 -0.18 4.27
N LEU A 54 2.49 -0.15 4.37
CA LEU A 54 3.36 -0.69 3.34
C LEU A 54 3.47 -2.20 3.54
N VAL A 55 3.17 -2.97 2.50
CA VAL A 55 3.19 -4.43 2.52
C VAL A 55 4.01 -4.97 1.35
N GLY A 56 4.01 -6.29 1.16
CA GLY A 56 4.64 -6.92 0.01
C GLY A 56 6.17 -6.96 0.08
N SER A 57 6.77 -7.15 -1.09
CA SER A 57 8.15 -7.66 -1.20
C SER A 57 9.21 -6.77 -0.55
N ASN A 58 8.97 -5.45 -0.57
CA ASN A 58 9.84 -4.42 0.01
C ASN A 58 9.94 -4.48 1.54
N VAL A 59 8.96 -5.10 2.22
CA VAL A 59 8.92 -5.27 3.68
C VAL A 59 8.96 -6.72 4.14
N SER A 60 9.02 -7.69 3.21
CA SER A 60 9.16 -9.12 3.51
C SER A 60 10.53 -9.71 3.11
N TYR A 61 11.55 -8.85 2.94
CA TYR A 61 12.93 -9.26 2.67
C TYR A 61 13.14 -10.05 1.37
N ASN A 62 12.18 -9.99 0.45
CA ASN A 62 12.20 -10.73 -0.81
C ASN A 62 11.99 -9.83 -2.04
N TYR A 63 12.44 -8.57 -1.94
CA TYR A 63 12.37 -7.61 -3.03
C TYR A 63 13.38 -7.93 -4.15
N ALA A 64 13.02 -7.56 -5.37
CA ALA A 64 13.84 -7.60 -6.57
C ALA A 64 14.14 -6.18 -7.06
N GLU A 65 14.91 -6.07 -8.14
CA GLU A 65 15.25 -4.77 -8.73
C GLU A 65 14.02 -4.02 -9.25
N ASP A 66 13.05 -4.79 -9.75
CA ASP A 66 11.77 -4.40 -10.35
C ASP A 66 10.59 -4.52 -9.35
N SER A 67 10.85 -4.64 -8.05
CA SER A 67 9.80 -4.67 -7.04
C SER A 67 9.01 -3.36 -7.00
N ASP A 68 7.71 -3.47 -7.22
CA ASP A 68 6.73 -2.40 -7.02
C ASP A 68 6.50 -2.11 -5.52
N LEU A 69 5.80 -1.00 -5.25
CA LEU A 69 5.43 -0.56 -3.91
C LEU A 69 3.97 -0.92 -3.60
N ASP A 70 3.75 -1.85 -2.69
CA ASP A 70 2.40 -2.29 -2.32
C ASP A 70 1.87 -1.51 -1.11
N VAL A 71 0.89 -0.61 -1.33
CA VAL A 71 0.29 0.22 -0.28
C VAL A 71 -1.15 -0.23 -0.01
N HIS A 72 -1.45 -0.55 1.25
CA HIS A 72 -2.78 -0.87 1.73
C HIS A 72 -3.39 0.32 2.49
N ILE A 73 -4.55 0.78 2.04
CA ILE A 73 -5.36 1.78 2.74
C ILE A 73 -6.45 1.04 3.53
N ILE A 74 -6.46 1.18 4.85
CA ILE A 74 -7.43 0.56 5.74
C ILE A 74 -8.50 1.60 6.07
N THR A 75 -9.77 1.25 5.87
CA THR A 75 -10.90 2.16 6.09
C THR A 75 -11.85 1.63 7.15
N ASN A 76 -12.49 2.54 7.89
CA ASN A 76 -13.49 2.19 8.88
C ASN A 76 -14.90 2.52 8.38
N PHE A 77 -15.66 1.49 8.02
CA PHE A 77 -17.03 1.65 7.52
C PHE A 77 -18.00 2.10 8.62
N ASP A 78 -17.70 1.86 9.90
CA ASP A 78 -18.60 2.23 11.00
C ASP A 78 -18.70 3.75 11.19
N LEU A 79 -17.80 4.52 10.57
CA LEU A 79 -17.79 5.97 10.60
C LEU A 79 -18.50 6.62 9.40
N ILE A 80 -19.12 5.81 8.54
CA ILE A 80 -19.86 6.26 7.36
C ILE A 80 -21.32 5.85 7.51
N ASP A 81 -22.23 6.80 7.34
CA ASP A 81 -23.67 6.58 7.45
C ASP A 81 -24.24 5.94 6.16
N ALA A 82 -23.85 4.69 5.91
CA ALA A 82 -24.33 3.87 4.80
C ALA A 82 -24.25 2.36 5.12
N PRO A 83 -25.09 1.51 4.49
CA PRO A 83 -25.00 0.06 4.64
C PRO A 83 -23.63 -0.49 4.21
N LYS A 84 -23.03 -1.35 5.04
CA LYS A 84 -21.69 -1.91 4.80
C LYS A 84 -21.57 -2.64 3.47
N GLU A 85 -22.62 -3.33 3.06
CA GLU A 85 -22.64 -4.08 1.79
C GLU A 85 -22.58 -3.14 0.57
N ILE A 86 -23.20 -1.96 0.69
CA ILE A 86 -23.16 -0.93 -0.36
C ILE A 86 -21.77 -0.29 -0.41
N LEU A 87 -21.19 0.07 0.75
CA LEU A 87 -19.84 0.61 0.85
C LEU A 87 -18.80 -0.36 0.28
N GLN A 88 -18.87 -1.64 0.66
CA GLN A 88 -17.99 -2.67 0.14
C GLN A 88 -18.09 -2.82 -1.37
N SER A 89 -19.31 -2.79 -1.92
CA SER A 89 -19.54 -2.90 -3.36
C SER A 89 -18.98 -1.69 -4.12
N LEU A 90 -19.17 -0.48 -3.58
CA LEU A 90 -18.62 0.75 -4.14
C LEU A 90 -17.09 0.73 -4.16
N TYR A 91 -16.46 0.33 -3.05
CA TYR A 91 -15.00 0.35 -2.95
C TYR A 91 -14.38 -0.72 -3.86
N ASN A 92 -15.01 -1.89 -3.96
CA ASN A 92 -14.58 -2.93 -4.90
C ASN A 92 -14.67 -2.46 -6.36
N ALA A 93 -15.70 -1.69 -6.70
CA ALA A 93 -15.86 -1.15 -8.05
C ALA A 93 -14.77 -0.12 -8.42
N LYS A 94 -14.23 0.61 -7.42
CA LYS A 94 -13.18 1.62 -7.59
C LYS A 94 -11.75 1.05 -7.48
N LYS A 95 -11.62 -0.20 -7.05
CA LYS A 95 -10.33 -0.91 -6.94
C LYS A 95 -9.77 -1.36 -8.30
N SER A 96 -10.61 -1.46 -9.34
CA SER A 96 -10.27 -2.03 -10.66
C SER A 96 -10.12 -0.97 -11.74
#